data_AF-A0A1Y1Q5V5-F1
#
_entry.id   AF-A0A1Y1Q5V5-F1
#
_cell.length_a   1.000
_cell.length_b   1.000
_cell.length_c   1.000
_cell.angle_alpha   90.00
_cell.angle_beta   90.00
_cell.angle_gamma   90.00
#
_symmetry.space_group_name_H-M   'P 1'
#
loop_
_entity.id
_entity.type
_entity.pdbx_description
1 polymer ?
#
loop_
_entity_poly.entity_id
_entity_poly.type
_entity_poly.pdbx_seq_one_letter_code
_entity_poly.pdbx_strand_id
1 'polypeptide(L)' 'MNTVTLQLPDSLYTKINELVKVEGISIHQFLTLATAEKLTAFLTPSYLEQEAARGQRADFEKVLTAVPQVEPEEYDRL' A
#
# COMPACT_ATOMS: atom_id res chain seq x y z
N MET A 1 13.26 -13.89 -11.33
CA MET A 1 13.22 -12.42 -11.49
C MET A 1 13.36 -12.11 -12.97
N ASN A 2 12.59 -11.16 -13.50
CA ASN A 2 12.74 -10.71 -14.88
C ASN A 2 13.65 -9.48 -14.92
N THR A 3 14.43 -9.34 -15.99
CA THR A 3 15.34 -8.19 -16.18
C THR A 3 14.66 -7.18 -17.10
N VAL A 4 14.70 -5.91 -16.70
CA VAL A 4 14.22 -4.78 -17.51
C VAL A 4 15.37 -3.81 -17.71
N THR A 5 15.68 -3.49 -18.98
CA THR A 5 16.68 -2.48 -19.33
C THR A 5 15.98 -1.17 -19.61
N LEU A 6 16.42 -0.09 -18.94
CA LEU A 6 15.81 1.23 -19.02
C LEU A 6 16.90 2.28 -19.30
N GLN A 7 16.50 3.37 -19.95
CA GLN A 7 17.33 4.58 -20.09
C GLN A 7 16.67 5.69 -19.28
N LEU A 8 17.42 6.31 -18.37
CA LEU A 8 16.94 7.37 -17.51
C LEU A 8 17.59 8.70 -17.92
N PRO A 9 16.86 9.83 -17.89
CA PRO A 9 17.48 11.14 -18.01
C PRO A 9 18.54 11.36 -16.92
N ASP A 10 19.66 12.00 -17.26
CA ASP A 10 20.79 12.23 -16.33
C ASP A 10 20.37 12.93 -15.03
N SER A 11 19.44 13.88 -15.13
CA SER A 11 18.90 14.62 -13.99
C SER A 11 18.14 13.71 -13.02
N LEU A 12 17.41 12.72 -13.53
CA LEU A 12 16.68 11.75 -12.73
C LEU A 12 17.66 10.75 -12.08
N TYR A 13 18.61 10.24 -12.86
CA TYR A 13 19.63 9.32 -12.37
C TYR A 13 20.46 9.95 -11.23
N THR A 14 20.83 11.22 -11.37
CA THR A 14 21.58 11.97 -10.35
C THR A 14 20.80 12.04 -9.02
N LYS A 15 19.52 12.42 -9.08
CA LYS A 15 18.67 12.49 -7.89
C LYS A 15 18.46 11.13 -7.21
N ILE A 16 18.25 10.08 -8.01
CA ILE A 16 18.12 8.72 -7.47
C ILE A 16 19.42 8.34 -6.75
N ASN A 17 20.57 8.63 -7.35
CA ASN A 17 21.87 8.34 -6.73
C ASN A 17 22.09 9.08 -5.41
N GLU A 18 21.68 10.34 -5.30
CA GLU A 18 21.76 11.09 -4.05
C GLU A 18 20.89 10.44 -2.97
N LEU A 19 19.65 10.10 -3.32
CA LEU A 19 18.69 9.50 -2.38
C LEU A 19 19.14 8.12 -1.88
N VAL A 20 19.53 7.23 -2.78
CA VAL A 20 19.90 5.85 -2.39
C VAL A 20 21.18 5.80 -1.56
N LYS A 21 22.08 6.79 -1.71
CA LYS A 21 23.27 6.94 -0.85
C LYS A 21 22.89 7.31 0.59
N VAL A 22 21.89 8.17 0.76
CA VAL A 22 21.38 8.57 2.08
C VAL A 22 20.66 7.39 2.74
N GLU A 23 19.82 6.70 1.99
CA GLU A 23 19.00 5.58 2.48
C GLU A 23 19.79 4.26 2.64
N GLY A 24 21.02 4.18 2.11
CA GLY A 24 21.85 2.98 2.18
C GLY A 24 21.31 1.79 1.37
N ILE A 25 20.51 2.05 0.33
CA ILE A 25 19.91 1.02 -0.54
C ILE A 25 20.54 1.04 -1.93
N SER A 26 20.32 -0.01 -2.71
CA SER A 26 20.76 -0.02 -4.12
C SER A 26 19.75 0.68 -5.03
N ILE A 27 20.21 1.18 -6.18
CA ILE A 27 19.33 1.73 -7.24
C ILE A 27 18.29 0.69 -7.68
N HIS A 28 18.69 -0.58 -7.82
CA HIS A 28 17.77 -1.66 -8.21
C HIS A 28 16.66 -1.87 -7.19
N GLN A 29 17.00 -1.84 -5.90
CA GLN A 29 16.02 -1.94 -4.81
C GLN A 29 15.07 -0.75 -4.82
N PHE A 30 15.61 0.47 -4.95
CA PHE A 30 14.81 1.69 -5.06
C PHE A 30 13.81 1.61 -6.24
N LEU A 31 14.28 1.29 -7.44
CA LEU A 31 13.43 1.19 -8.63
C LEU A 31 12.38 0.07 -8.51
N THR A 32 12.74 -1.05 -7.89
CA THR A 32 11.80 -2.15 -7.64
C THR A 32 10.67 -1.70 -6.71
N LEU A 33 11.01 -1.04 -5.60
CA LEU A 33 10.04 -0.52 -4.63
C LEU A 33 9.16 0.57 -5.25
N ALA A 34 9.76 1.53 -5.95
CA ALA A 34 9.03 2.59 -6.62
C ALA A 34 8.05 2.04 -7.67
N THR A 35 8.43 0.98 -8.38
CA THR A 35 7.54 0.32 -9.35
C THR A 35 6.38 -0.38 -8.65
N ALA A 36 6.66 -1.11 -7.56
CA ALA A 36 5.62 -1.77 -6.77
C ALA A 36 4.63 -0.76 -6.15
N GLU A 37 5.15 0.33 -5.59
CA GLU A 37 4.34 1.43 -5.05
C GLU A 37 3.47 2.06 -6.14
N LYS A 38 4.07 2.39 -7.30
CA LYS A 38 3.32 3.03 -8.39
C LYS A 38 2.25 2.11 -8.97
N LEU A 39 2.55 0.82 -9.11
CA LEU A 39 1.57 -0.18 -9.54
C LEU A 39 0.41 -0.28 -8.54
N THR A 40 0.73 -0.34 -7.25
CA THR A 40 -0.28 -0.38 -6.19
C THR A 40 -1.18 0.86 -6.25
N ALA A 41 -0.60 2.05 -6.35
CA ALA A 41 -1.37 3.29 -6.48
C ALA A 41 -2.33 3.31 -7.68
N PHE A 42 -1.98 2.64 -8.79
CA PHE A 42 -2.87 2.51 -9.95
C PHE A 42 -3.96 1.45 -9.78
N LEU A 43 -3.64 0.32 -9.15
CA LEU A 43 -4.57 -0.81 -9.05
C LEU A 43 -5.54 -0.69 -7.87
N THR A 44 -5.06 -0.16 -6.74
CA THR A 44 -5.83 -0.10 -5.49
C THR A 44 -7.22 0.55 -5.64
N PRO A 45 -7.40 1.67 -6.35
CA PRO A 45 -8.74 2.27 -6.49
C PRO A 45 -9.75 1.30 -7.12
N SER A 46 -9.40 0.69 -8.26
CA SER A 46 -10.29 -0.26 -8.94
C SER A 46 -10.54 -1.52 -8.11
N TYR A 47 -9.53 -2.00 -7.38
CA TYR A 47 -9.69 -3.12 -6.46
C TYR A 47 -10.69 -2.78 -5.34
N LEU A 48 -10.55 -1.61 -4.70
CA LEU A 48 -11.46 -1.18 -3.65
C LEU A 48 -12.89 -0.94 -4.17
N GLU A 49 -13.05 -0.41 -5.38
CA GLU A 49 -14.36 -0.25 -6.02
C GLU A 49 -15.03 -1.61 -6.27
N GLN A 50 -14.28 -2.61 -6.74
CA GLN A 50 -14.79 -3.97 -6.96
C GLN A 50 -15.18 -4.65 -5.66
N GLU A 51 -14.37 -4.52 -4.60
CA GLU A 51 -14.71 -5.06 -3.28
C GLU A 51 -15.92 -4.33 -2.67
N ALA A 52 -15.98 -3.01 -2.80
CA ALA A 52 -17.11 -2.21 -2.32
C ALA A 52 -18.42 -2.60 -3.03
N ALA A 53 -18.38 -2.90 -4.33
CA ALA A 53 -19.56 -3.35 -5.08
C ALA A 53 -20.12 -4.70 -4.59
N ARG A 54 -19.30 -5.51 -3.91
CA ARG A 54 -19.73 -6.78 -3.30
C ARG A 54 -20.28 -6.58 -1.88
N GLY A 55 -19.95 -5.48 -1.24
CA GLY A 55 -20.35 -5.18 0.13
C GLY A 55 -21.81 -4.75 0.22
N GLN A 56 -22.53 -5.31 1.20
CA GLN A 56 -23.85 -4.82 1.58
C GLN A 56 -23.80 -4.20 2.97
N ARG A 57 -24.26 -2.95 3.08
CA ARG A 57 -24.25 -2.22 4.36
C ARG A 57 -25.03 -2.96 5.46
N ALA A 58 -26.14 -3.59 5.10
CA ALA A 58 -26.98 -4.36 6.02
C ALA A 58 -26.24 -5.56 6.64
N ASP A 59 -25.41 -6.26 5.86
CA ASP A 59 -24.62 -7.40 6.38
C ASP A 59 -23.57 -6.92 7.37
N PHE A 60 -22.92 -5.79 7.08
CA PHE A 60 -21.97 -5.15 8.00
C PHE A 60 -22.65 -4.76 9.32
N GLU A 61 -23.81 -4.10 9.25
CA GLU A 61 -24.56 -3.70 10.44
C GLU A 61 -25.03 -4.91 11.25
N LYS A 62 -25.49 -5.96 10.58
CA LYS A 62 -25.87 -7.22 11.23
C LYS A 62 -24.71 -7.82 12.03
N VAL A 63 -23.49 -7.81 11.49
CA VAL A 63 -22.30 -8.28 12.24
C VAL A 63 -22.05 -7.39 13.47
N LEU A 64 -22.18 -6.07 13.33
CA LEU A 64 -22.00 -5.15 14.46
C LEU A 64 -23.03 -5.38 15.58
N THR A 65 -24.27 -5.77 15.26
CA THR A 65 -25.28 -6.09 16.29
C THR A 65 -24.94 -7.34 17.12
N ALA A 66 -24.03 -8.19 16.64
CA ALA A 66 -23.58 -9.35 17.39
C ALA A 66 -22.58 -8.99 18.50
N VAL A 67 -22.07 -7.76 18.52
CA VAL A 67 -21.18 -7.27 19.58
C VAL A 67 -22.00 -7.09 20.87
N PRO A 68 -21.64 -7.77 21.97
CA PRO A 68 -22.34 -7.62 23.24
C PRO A 68 -22.21 -6.20 23.77
N GLN A 69 -23.32 -5.65 24.27
CA GLN A 69 -23.32 -4.34 24.95
C GLN A 69 -22.82 -4.51 26.40
N VAL A 70 -21.52 -4.73 26.56
CA VAL A 70 -20.84 -4.89 27.85
C VAL A 70 -19.64 -3.95 27.94
N GLU A 71 -19.20 -3.67 29.17
CA GLU A 71 -17.99 -2.90 29.39
C GLU A 71 -16.77 -3.62 28.78
N PRO A 72 -15.85 -2.87 28.12
CA PRO A 72 -14.59 -3.44 27.63
C PRO A 72 -13.75 -4.06 28.76
N GLU A 73 -13.00 -5.09 28.40
CA GLU A 73 -11.99 -5.67 29.29
C GLU A 73 -10.95 -4.62 29.69
N GLU A 74 -10.30 -4.80 30.84
CA GLU A 74 -9.44 -3.77 31.44
C GLU A 74 -8.28 -3.34 30.52
N TYR A 75 -7.76 -4.25 29.71
CA TYR A 75 -6.69 -3.96 28.75
C TYR A 75 -7.18 -3.27 27.46
N ASP A 76 -8.49 -3.30 27.17
CA ASP A 76 -9.12 -2.68 26.00
C ASP A 76 -9.70 -1.28 26.31
N ARG A 77 -9.58 -0.80 27.55
CA ARG A 77 -10.00 0.54 27.95
C ARG A 77 -8.97 1.58 27.46
N LEU A 78 -9.47 2.70 26.93
CA LEU A 78 -8.68 3.86 26.48
C LEU A 78 -8.16 4.70 27.65
#